data_AF-A0AAR2KEY2-F1
#
_entry.id   AF-A0AAR2KEY2-F1
#
_cell.length_a   1.000
_cell.length_b   1.000
_cell.length_c   1.000
_cell.angle_alpha   90.00
_cell.angle_beta   90.00
_cell.angle_gamma   90.00
#
_symmetry.space_group_name_H-M   'P 1'
#
loop_
_entity.id
_entity.type
_entity.pdbx_description
1 polymer ?
#
loop_
_entity_poly.entity_id
_entity_poly.type
_entity_poly.pdbx_seq_one_letter_code
_entity_poly.pdbx_strand_id
1 'polypeptide(L)'
;MVKITVVKTKPYTDQKPGTSGLRKRVTVFQQNQHYAENFIQSIISTTEPSQRQEGSLVVGGDGRFFMKDAIQLIVQIAAANGIGRLVIGQDGIMSTPAVSCVIRKLKAIGGIILTASHNPGGPNGDFGIKYNISSGGPAPEGITDKIFQISKGLQEYHICPELKVDLSTIGKQTFEVDTFKPFTVEIVDSVASYAEMLRDIFDFAALKKLLSGPNHINVRLDAMHGVVGPYVKKIVCEELGAPANSAVNCVPSEDFGGHHPDPNLTYAADLVNTMKGGEYDFGAAFDGDGDRNMILGKHGFFVNPSDSVAVIGANITCIPYFQKTGVKGLARSMPTSGALDNVAKALKMELYETPTGWKFFGNLMDAGKLSLCGEESFGTGSDHIREKDGLWAVLAWLSILATRKQSVEDIMKDHWQKFGRNFFTRYDYEEVDSDAANKMIADLQNTMFDKGFVGQKFSSGDKTYQVEKADNFAYTDPVDSSVSKGQGLRIIFSDGSRIIFRLSGTGSAGATIRLYIDSYEKDPQKIYQDPQVMLAPLVDIALKISQLQEKTGRTGPTIPCYSLLDKPAYIVFWMLVCWSSTMAMLREQLN
;
A
#
# COMPACT_ATOMS: atom_id res chain seq x y z
N MET A 1 -33.01 -25.06 -11.04
CA MET A 1 -32.90 -24.85 -9.58
C MET A 1 -31.59 -25.49 -9.14
N VAL A 2 -30.73 -24.72 -8.50
CA VAL A 2 -29.40 -25.14 -8.05
C VAL A 2 -29.52 -25.67 -6.62
N LYS A 3 -28.96 -26.86 -6.37
CA LYS A 3 -29.03 -27.52 -5.07
C LYS A 3 -27.91 -27.05 -4.13
N ILE A 4 -28.28 -26.85 -2.86
CA ILE A 4 -27.32 -26.60 -1.78
C ILE A 4 -26.78 -27.93 -1.28
N THR A 5 -25.45 -28.04 -1.18
CA THR A 5 -24.75 -29.17 -0.58
C THR A 5 -24.04 -28.69 0.69
N VAL A 6 -24.16 -29.47 1.76
CA VAL A 6 -23.38 -29.28 2.99
C VAL A 6 -22.15 -30.17 2.91
N VAL A 7 -20.96 -29.59 3.00
CA VAL A 7 -19.68 -30.30 2.95
C VAL A 7 -19.02 -30.25 4.31
N LYS A 8 -18.76 -31.43 4.89
CA LYS A 8 -17.97 -31.55 6.12
C LYS A 8 -16.50 -31.21 5.82
N THR A 9 -15.88 -30.45 6.71
CA THR A 9 -14.50 -29.97 6.56
C THR A 9 -13.73 -30.06 7.87
N LYS A 10 -12.41 -29.87 7.81
CA LYS A 10 -11.55 -29.73 8.99
C LYS A 10 -11.05 -28.29 9.07
N PRO A 11 -10.99 -27.68 10.26
CA PRO A 11 -10.50 -26.31 10.40
C PRO A 11 -8.99 -26.23 10.20
N TYR A 12 -8.53 -25.06 9.74
CA TYR A 12 -7.11 -24.71 9.64
C TYR A 12 -6.74 -23.72 10.76
N THR A 13 -5.52 -23.84 11.29
CA THR A 13 -5.01 -22.99 12.38
C THR A 13 -4.32 -21.72 11.89
N ASP A 14 -4.04 -21.62 10.58
CA ASP A 14 -3.17 -20.61 9.98
C ASP A 14 -3.91 -19.62 9.07
N GLN A 15 -5.24 -19.65 9.07
CA GLN A 15 -6.13 -18.76 8.29
C GLN A 15 -6.37 -17.41 8.98
N LYS A 16 -5.35 -16.84 9.63
CA LYS A 16 -5.43 -15.51 10.24
C LYS A 16 -5.28 -14.44 9.15
N PRO A 17 -6.28 -13.57 8.90
CA PRO A 17 -6.10 -12.45 7.99
C PRO A 17 -5.05 -11.48 8.54
N GLY A 18 -4.11 -11.06 7.71
CA GLY A 18 -3.17 -9.98 8.04
C GLY A 18 -3.81 -8.59 7.90
N THR A 19 -3.00 -7.54 7.97
CA THR A 19 -3.45 -6.14 7.76
C THR A 19 -4.07 -5.89 6.38
N SER A 20 -3.81 -6.76 5.41
CA SER A 20 -4.27 -6.63 4.03
C SER A 20 -4.72 -8.00 3.46
N GLY A 21 -5.51 -8.74 4.24
CA GLY A 21 -6.10 -10.03 3.86
C GLY A 21 -5.28 -11.26 4.24
N LEU A 22 -5.81 -12.45 3.95
CA LEU A 22 -5.09 -13.71 4.07
C LEU A 22 -4.25 -13.92 2.81
N ARG A 23 -2.92 -14.03 2.95
CA ARG A 23 -1.99 -14.27 1.85
C ARG A 23 -1.22 -15.56 2.07
N LYS A 24 -1.16 -16.41 1.04
CA LYS A 24 -0.41 -17.68 1.04
C LYS A 24 0.10 -17.96 -0.37
N ARG A 25 1.02 -18.91 -0.51
CA ARG A 25 1.37 -19.48 -1.82
C ARG A 25 0.12 -20.04 -2.51
N VAL A 26 0.03 -19.92 -3.83
CA VAL A 26 -1.06 -20.52 -4.63
C VAL A 26 -1.23 -22.02 -4.30
N THR A 27 -0.12 -22.74 -4.14
CA THR A 27 -0.13 -24.17 -3.81
C THR A 27 -0.86 -24.49 -2.51
N VAL A 28 -0.86 -23.59 -1.52
CA VAL A 28 -1.63 -23.77 -0.28
C VAL A 28 -3.13 -23.76 -0.58
N PHE A 29 -3.61 -22.89 -1.46
CA PHE A 29 -5.02 -22.86 -1.85
C PHE A 29 -5.43 -24.04 -2.74
N GLN A 30 -4.52 -24.56 -3.56
CA GLN A 30 -4.81 -25.65 -4.49
C GLN A 30 -4.67 -27.05 -3.88
N GLN A 31 -3.62 -27.29 -3.08
CA GLN A 31 -3.26 -28.62 -2.59
C GLN A 31 -3.95 -28.97 -1.27
N ASN A 32 -4.29 -27.96 -0.47
CA ASN A 32 -5.00 -28.18 0.79
C ASN A 32 -6.50 -28.20 0.52
N GLN A 33 -7.09 -29.39 0.69
CA GLN A 33 -8.51 -29.61 0.47
C GLN A 33 -9.36 -28.64 1.32
N HIS A 34 -10.30 -27.94 0.68
CA HIS A 34 -11.23 -26.99 1.31
C HIS A 34 -10.59 -25.73 1.92
N TYR A 35 -9.32 -25.43 1.62
CA TYR A 35 -8.65 -24.28 2.21
C TYR A 35 -9.32 -22.95 1.83
N ALA A 36 -9.58 -22.73 0.53
CA ALA A 36 -10.26 -21.53 0.06
C ALA A 36 -11.71 -21.48 0.56
N GLU A 37 -12.43 -22.60 0.44
CA GLU A 37 -13.84 -22.73 0.81
C GLU A 37 -14.06 -22.43 2.30
N ASN A 38 -13.22 -22.97 3.19
CA ASN A 38 -13.30 -22.71 4.62
C ASN A 38 -13.14 -21.22 4.94
N PHE A 39 -12.20 -20.55 4.28
CA PHE A 39 -11.95 -19.13 4.52
C PHE A 39 -13.09 -18.25 3.97
N ILE A 40 -13.57 -18.55 2.77
CA ILE A 40 -14.72 -17.85 2.16
C ILE A 40 -15.99 -18.02 3.02
N GLN A 41 -16.26 -19.24 3.49
CA GLN A 41 -17.36 -19.51 4.43
C GLN A 41 -17.18 -18.71 5.72
N SER A 42 -15.96 -18.64 6.25
CA SER A 42 -15.66 -17.88 7.49
C SER A 42 -15.94 -16.39 7.31
N ILE A 43 -15.61 -15.80 6.15
CA ILE A 43 -15.94 -14.42 5.81
C ILE A 43 -17.46 -14.22 5.80
N ILE A 44 -18.20 -15.03 5.05
CA ILE A 44 -19.66 -14.88 4.91
C ILE A 44 -20.37 -15.08 6.25
N SER A 45 -19.87 -16.00 7.08
CA SER A 45 -20.37 -16.25 8.43
C SER A 45 -20.23 -15.06 9.39
N THR A 46 -19.44 -14.03 9.05
CA THR A 46 -19.40 -12.80 9.85
C THR A 46 -20.65 -11.93 9.69
N THR A 47 -21.36 -12.07 8.57
CA THR A 47 -22.60 -11.34 8.26
C THR A 47 -23.80 -12.10 8.81
N GLU A 48 -24.65 -11.40 9.54
CA GLU A 48 -25.85 -12.00 10.15
C GLU A 48 -26.80 -12.54 9.07
N PRO A 49 -27.39 -13.75 9.25
CA PRO A 49 -28.26 -14.36 8.24
C PRO A 49 -29.39 -13.46 7.75
N SER A 50 -29.98 -12.64 8.63
CA SER A 50 -31.06 -11.70 8.30
C SER A 50 -30.64 -10.58 7.34
N GLN A 51 -29.34 -10.30 7.21
CA GLN A 51 -28.80 -9.23 6.36
C GLN A 51 -28.35 -9.74 4.98
N ARG A 52 -28.26 -11.06 4.79
CA ARG A 52 -27.65 -11.65 3.58
C ARG A 52 -28.54 -11.53 2.34
N GLN A 53 -29.83 -11.82 2.49
CA GLN A 53 -30.75 -11.94 1.36
C GLN A 53 -31.01 -10.61 0.63
N GLU A 54 -31.02 -9.50 1.38
CA GLU A 54 -31.16 -8.15 0.82
C GLU A 54 -29.79 -7.49 0.61
N GLY A 55 -28.72 -8.12 1.09
CA GLY A 55 -27.35 -7.66 0.98
C GLY A 55 -26.73 -7.95 -0.39
N SER A 56 -25.71 -7.16 -0.74
CA SER A 56 -24.87 -7.43 -1.90
C SER A 56 -23.39 -7.40 -1.55
N LEU A 57 -22.62 -8.30 -2.15
CA LEU A 57 -21.15 -8.31 -2.04
C LEU A 57 -20.54 -7.94 -3.40
N VAL A 58 -19.50 -7.12 -3.37
CA VAL A 58 -18.68 -6.82 -4.55
C VAL A 58 -17.53 -7.83 -4.61
N VAL A 59 -17.24 -8.38 -5.78
CA VAL A 59 -16.15 -9.35 -5.96
C VAL A 59 -15.29 -8.95 -7.15
N GLY A 60 -13.98 -9.03 -6.99
CA GLY A 60 -13.05 -8.84 -8.11
C GLY A 60 -11.62 -9.10 -7.67
N GLY A 61 -10.69 -8.97 -8.58
CA GLY A 61 -9.28 -9.16 -8.27
C GLY A 61 -8.36 -8.60 -9.34
N ASP A 62 -7.08 -8.87 -9.17
CA ASP A 62 -6.01 -8.28 -9.97
C ASP A 62 -5.61 -9.05 -11.23
N GLY A 63 -6.32 -10.15 -11.51
CA GLY A 63 -6.07 -10.99 -12.68
C GLY A 63 -5.05 -12.10 -12.44
N ARG A 64 -4.44 -12.21 -11.26
CA ARG A 64 -3.46 -13.28 -10.98
C ARG A 64 -4.03 -14.68 -11.14
N PHE A 65 -3.15 -15.64 -11.37
CA PHE A 65 -3.45 -17.06 -11.43
C PHE A 65 -4.32 -17.50 -10.23
N PHE A 66 -5.24 -18.44 -10.46
CA PHE A 66 -6.26 -18.93 -9.50
C PHE A 66 -7.42 -17.96 -9.19
N MET A 67 -7.37 -16.69 -9.64
CA MET A 67 -8.44 -15.72 -9.36
C MET A 67 -9.80 -16.20 -9.87
N LYS A 68 -9.90 -16.63 -11.13
CA LYS A 68 -11.19 -17.03 -11.73
C LYS A 68 -11.80 -18.23 -11.00
N ASP A 69 -10.98 -19.20 -10.61
CA ASP A 69 -11.43 -20.38 -9.84
C ASP A 69 -11.96 -19.97 -8.47
N ALA A 70 -11.25 -19.09 -7.77
CA ALA A 70 -11.70 -18.55 -6.48
C ALA A 70 -12.99 -17.72 -6.62
N ILE A 71 -13.20 -16.97 -7.71
CA ILE A 71 -14.48 -16.28 -7.97
C ILE A 71 -15.62 -17.29 -8.09
N GLN A 72 -15.44 -18.39 -8.83
CA GLN A 72 -16.48 -19.43 -8.94
C GLN A 72 -16.82 -20.01 -7.55
N LEU A 73 -15.82 -20.30 -6.72
CA LEU A 73 -16.05 -20.75 -5.33
C LEU A 73 -16.84 -19.72 -4.51
N ILE A 74 -16.49 -18.43 -4.60
CA ILE A 74 -17.22 -17.35 -3.92
C ILE A 74 -18.68 -17.31 -4.37
N VAL A 75 -18.94 -17.40 -5.68
CA VAL A 75 -20.30 -17.40 -6.23
C VAL A 75 -21.11 -18.57 -5.69
N GLN A 76 -20.54 -19.78 -5.71
CA GLN A 76 -21.19 -21.00 -5.24
C GLN A 76 -21.48 -20.97 -3.73
N ILE A 77 -20.53 -20.51 -2.92
CA ILE A 77 -20.68 -20.44 -1.46
C ILE A 77 -21.61 -19.30 -1.05
N ALA A 78 -21.52 -18.13 -1.70
CA ALA A 78 -22.39 -16.98 -1.42
C ALA A 78 -23.87 -17.32 -1.69
N ALA A 79 -24.16 -17.97 -2.82
CA ALA A 79 -25.50 -18.43 -3.16
C ALA A 79 -26.04 -19.41 -2.11
N ALA A 80 -25.23 -20.39 -1.71
CA ALA A 80 -25.60 -21.40 -0.72
C ALA A 80 -25.75 -20.85 0.71
N ASN A 81 -25.23 -19.65 0.98
CA ASN A 81 -25.32 -18.97 2.26
C ASN A 81 -26.37 -17.85 2.30
N GLY A 82 -27.17 -17.69 1.25
CA GLY A 82 -28.29 -16.76 1.18
C GLY A 82 -27.90 -15.31 0.89
N ILE A 83 -26.71 -15.05 0.33
CA ILE A 83 -26.39 -13.71 -0.20
C ILE A 83 -27.32 -13.43 -1.38
N GLY A 84 -27.97 -12.26 -1.43
CA GLY A 84 -28.94 -11.94 -2.48
C GLY A 84 -28.30 -11.62 -3.83
N ARG A 85 -27.20 -10.87 -3.82
CA ARG A 85 -26.56 -10.38 -5.05
C ARG A 85 -25.03 -10.34 -4.94
N LEU A 86 -24.34 -10.78 -5.99
CA LEU A 86 -22.94 -10.44 -6.24
C LEU A 86 -22.82 -9.44 -7.39
N VAL A 87 -21.92 -8.47 -7.23
CA VAL A 87 -21.51 -7.54 -8.29
C VAL A 87 -20.05 -7.83 -8.60
N ILE A 88 -19.76 -8.27 -9.82
CA ILE A 88 -18.44 -8.78 -10.20
C ILE A 88 -17.90 -7.99 -11.39
N GLY A 89 -16.63 -7.60 -11.36
CA GLY A 89 -15.99 -7.00 -12.52
C GLY A 89 -15.92 -7.96 -13.71
N GLN A 90 -16.04 -7.44 -14.93
CA GLN A 90 -15.88 -8.22 -16.15
C GLN A 90 -14.55 -9.00 -16.13
N ASP A 91 -14.61 -10.28 -16.53
CA ASP A 91 -13.53 -11.27 -16.44
C ASP A 91 -12.99 -11.51 -15.03
N GLY A 92 -13.68 -11.03 -13.99
CA GLY A 92 -13.25 -11.01 -12.61
C GLY A 92 -12.31 -9.86 -12.26
N ILE A 93 -11.99 -8.98 -13.21
CA ILE A 93 -11.04 -7.88 -13.06
C ILE A 93 -11.72 -6.70 -12.38
N MET A 94 -11.21 -6.30 -11.22
CA MET A 94 -11.62 -5.05 -10.55
C MET A 94 -10.52 -4.63 -9.58
N SER A 95 -9.99 -3.42 -9.75
CA SER A 95 -8.95 -2.90 -8.86
C SER A 95 -9.47 -2.71 -7.44
N THR A 96 -8.57 -2.74 -6.45
CA THR A 96 -8.95 -2.50 -5.05
C THR A 96 -9.64 -1.13 -4.87
N PRO A 97 -9.16 -0.03 -5.49
CA PRO A 97 -9.89 1.24 -5.48
C PRO A 97 -11.28 1.16 -6.10
N ALA A 98 -11.44 0.44 -7.22
CA ALA A 98 -12.73 0.26 -7.88
C ALA A 98 -13.70 -0.57 -7.04
N VAL A 99 -13.24 -1.62 -6.35
CA VAL A 99 -14.08 -2.36 -5.40
C VAL A 99 -14.57 -1.43 -4.28
N SER A 100 -13.69 -0.62 -3.68
CA SER A 100 -14.07 0.35 -2.65
C SER A 100 -15.11 1.35 -3.15
N CYS A 101 -14.92 1.87 -4.36
CA CYS A 101 -15.86 2.76 -5.05
C CYS A 101 -17.24 2.09 -5.24
N VAL A 102 -17.29 0.88 -5.80
CA VAL A 102 -18.55 0.17 -6.08
C VAL A 102 -19.27 -0.22 -4.80
N ILE A 103 -18.57 -0.66 -3.75
CA ILE A 103 -19.17 -0.95 -2.44
C ILE A 103 -19.93 0.28 -1.94
N ARG A 104 -19.27 1.45 -1.96
CA ARG A 104 -19.83 2.71 -1.46
C ARG A 104 -20.99 3.20 -2.32
N LYS A 105 -20.84 3.14 -3.64
CA LYS A 105 -21.87 3.55 -4.60
C LYS A 105 -23.15 2.72 -4.47
N LEU A 106 -23.01 1.41 -4.32
CA LEU A 106 -24.14 0.48 -4.24
C LEU A 106 -24.63 0.21 -2.81
N LYS A 107 -23.96 0.78 -1.80
CA LYS A 107 -24.20 0.48 -0.38
C LYS A 107 -24.16 -1.03 -0.11
N ALA A 108 -23.19 -1.70 -0.71
CA ALA A 108 -22.96 -3.13 -0.52
C ALA A 108 -22.59 -3.43 0.94
N ILE A 109 -22.85 -4.65 1.41
CA ILE A 109 -22.49 -5.05 2.78
C ILE A 109 -20.97 -5.24 2.95
N GLY A 110 -20.24 -5.38 1.84
CA GLY A 110 -18.80 -5.50 1.78
C GLY A 110 -18.34 -5.98 0.41
N GLY A 111 -17.10 -6.46 0.35
CA GLY A 111 -16.57 -7.09 -0.85
C GLY A 111 -15.36 -7.98 -0.58
N ILE A 112 -15.14 -8.94 -1.48
CA ILE A 112 -14.03 -9.88 -1.43
C ILE A 112 -13.11 -9.57 -2.61
N ILE A 113 -11.84 -9.26 -2.31
CA ILE A 113 -10.85 -8.86 -3.31
C ILE A 113 -9.78 -9.95 -3.40
N LEU A 114 -9.63 -10.54 -4.58
CA LEU A 114 -8.70 -11.61 -4.87
C LEU A 114 -7.39 -11.03 -5.36
N THR A 115 -6.49 -10.79 -4.42
CA THR A 115 -5.22 -10.13 -4.66
C THR A 115 -4.24 -10.35 -3.51
N ALA A 116 -2.96 -10.50 -3.84
CA ALA A 116 -1.85 -10.35 -2.89
C ALA A 116 -1.04 -9.06 -3.14
N SER A 117 -1.63 -8.05 -3.78
CA SER A 117 -1.04 -6.73 -4.06
C SER A 117 0.32 -6.89 -4.76
N HIS A 118 1.38 -6.30 -4.21
CA HIS A 118 2.75 -6.33 -4.73
C HIS A 118 3.43 -7.72 -4.79
N ASN A 119 2.83 -8.76 -4.21
CA ASN A 119 3.36 -10.12 -4.27
C ASN A 119 3.23 -10.71 -5.70
N PRO A 120 4.21 -11.52 -6.16
CA PRO A 120 4.20 -12.10 -7.50
C PRO A 120 3.05 -13.10 -7.69
N GLY A 121 2.60 -13.26 -8.94
CA GLY A 121 1.53 -14.15 -9.36
C GLY A 121 2.03 -15.45 -9.98
N GLY A 122 1.14 -16.15 -10.69
CA GLY A 122 1.45 -17.41 -11.38
C GLY A 122 1.34 -18.65 -10.48
N PRO A 123 1.47 -19.87 -11.05
CA PRO A 123 1.27 -21.14 -10.32
C PRO A 123 2.17 -21.33 -9.10
N ASN A 124 3.39 -20.76 -9.14
CA ASN A 124 4.37 -20.81 -8.05
C ASN A 124 4.39 -19.54 -7.19
N GLY A 125 3.52 -18.57 -7.49
CA GLY A 125 3.45 -17.29 -6.81
C GLY A 125 2.54 -17.31 -5.57
N ASP A 126 2.08 -16.11 -5.22
CA ASP A 126 1.23 -15.87 -4.07
C ASP A 126 -0.20 -15.53 -4.49
N PHE A 127 -1.15 -15.97 -3.67
CA PHE A 127 -2.56 -15.64 -3.79
C PHE A 127 -3.06 -15.03 -2.48
N GLY A 128 -4.09 -14.18 -2.59
CA GLY A 128 -4.63 -13.52 -1.42
C GLY A 128 -6.13 -13.29 -1.51
N ILE A 129 -6.78 -13.34 -0.35
CA ILE A 129 -8.21 -13.04 -0.19
C ILE A 129 -8.31 -11.90 0.83
N LYS A 130 -8.60 -10.69 0.35
CA LYS A 130 -8.93 -9.51 1.16
C LYS A 130 -10.44 -9.43 1.37
N TYR A 131 -10.85 -8.88 2.50
CA TYR A 131 -12.25 -8.60 2.80
C TYR A 131 -12.40 -7.13 3.20
N ASN A 132 -13.27 -6.43 2.47
CA ASN A 132 -13.67 -5.06 2.75
C ASN A 132 -15.09 -5.04 3.30
N ILE A 133 -15.37 -4.12 4.22
CA ILE A 133 -16.68 -3.95 4.85
C ILE A 133 -17.52 -2.91 4.11
N SER A 134 -18.73 -2.66 4.59
CA SER A 134 -19.71 -1.75 3.97
C SER A 134 -19.27 -0.30 3.79
N SER A 135 -18.28 0.19 4.56
CA SER A 135 -17.68 1.52 4.33
C SER A 135 -16.87 1.59 3.02
N GLY A 136 -16.53 0.42 2.45
CA GLY A 136 -15.66 0.24 1.30
C GLY A 136 -14.20 -0.05 1.68
N GLY A 137 -13.85 -0.01 2.97
CA GLY A 137 -12.46 -0.17 3.44
C GLY A 137 -12.14 -1.55 3.98
N PRO A 138 -10.85 -1.84 4.28
CA PRO A 138 -10.43 -3.10 4.85
C PRO A 138 -11.17 -3.45 6.13
N ALA A 139 -11.42 -4.73 6.36
CA ALA A 139 -11.99 -5.20 7.61
C ALA A 139 -11.13 -4.78 8.83
N PRO A 140 -11.73 -4.18 9.87
CA PRO A 140 -11.03 -3.82 11.10
C PRO A 140 -10.66 -5.06 11.92
N GLU A 141 -9.80 -4.89 12.94
CA GLU A 141 -9.25 -6.00 13.73
C GLU A 141 -10.32 -6.91 14.32
N GLY A 142 -11.37 -6.33 14.89
CA GLY A 142 -12.49 -7.11 15.45
C GLY A 142 -13.18 -8.02 14.44
N ILE A 143 -13.27 -7.61 13.17
CA ILE A 143 -13.84 -8.44 12.10
C ILE A 143 -12.82 -9.49 11.65
N THR A 144 -11.56 -9.14 11.44
CA THR A 144 -10.52 -10.12 11.05
C THR A 144 -10.31 -11.19 12.13
N ASP A 145 -10.38 -10.82 13.41
CA ASP A 145 -10.31 -11.76 14.51
C ASP A 145 -11.56 -12.65 14.56
N LYS A 146 -12.76 -12.10 14.31
CA LYS A 146 -14.00 -12.90 14.18
C LYS A 146 -13.87 -13.94 13.06
N ILE A 147 -13.38 -13.54 11.87
CA ILE A 147 -13.11 -14.46 10.75
C ILE A 147 -12.16 -15.57 11.20
N PHE A 148 -11.05 -15.23 11.85
CA PHE A 148 -10.06 -16.20 12.30
C PHE A 148 -10.59 -17.14 13.39
N GLN A 149 -11.42 -16.65 14.32
CA GLN A 149 -12.06 -17.54 15.31
C GLN A 149 -13.02 -18.52 14.65
N ILE A 150 -13.81 -18.07 13.67
CA ILE A 150 -14.72 -18.94 12.91
C ILE A 150 -13.90 -20.00 12.16
N SER A 151 -12.83 -19.61 11.46
CA SER A 151 -12.04 -20.53 10.64
C SER A 151 -11.39 -21.66 11.44
N LYS A 152 -10.96 -21.38 12.69
CA LYS A 152 -10.38 -22.38 13.60
C LYS A 152 -11.39 -23.40 14.13
N GLY A 153 -12.68 -23.08 14.10
CA GLY A 153 -13.76 -23.93 14.60
C GLY A 153 -14.62 -24.59 13.52
N LEU A 154 -14.45 -24.19 12.26
CA LEU A 154 -15.34 -24.56 11.16
C LEU A 154 -15.37 -26.08 10.92
N GLN A 155 -16.58 -26.68 10.97
CA GLN A 155 -16.80 -28.12 10.77
C GLN A 155 -17.51 -28.44 9.44
N GLU A 156 -18.18 -27.47 8.85
CA GLU A 156 -18.86 -27.61 7.57
C GLU A 156 -18.97 -26.25 6.85
N TYR A 157 -19.17 -26.31 5.54
CA TYR A 157 -19.53 -25.15 4.71
C TYR A 157 -20.63 -25.53 3.73
N HIS A 158 -21.35 -24.52 3.24
CA HIS A 158 -22.45 -24.71 2.29
C HIS A 158 -22.02 -24.23 0.90
N ILE A 159 -22.34 -25.02 -0.13
CA ILE A 159 -21.94 -24.72 -1.50
C ILE A 159 -22.99 -25.18 -2.51
N CYS A 160 -23.10 -24.45 -3.62
CA CYS A 160 -23.88 -24.81 -4.80
C CYS A 160 -22.94 -25.31 -5.91
N PRO A 161 -22.49 -26.59 -5.91
CA PRO A 161 -21.36 -27.04 -6.73
C PRO A 161 -21.64 -27.01 -8.25
N GLU A 162 -22.91 -27.08 -8.64
CA GLU A 162 -23.34 -27.03 -10.05
C GLU A 162 -23.46 -25.60 -10.58
N LEU A 163 -23.40 -24.58 -9.71
CA LEU A 163 -23.52 -23.18 -10.12
C LEU A 163 -22.23 -22.75 -10.83
N LYS A 164 -22.38 -22.28 -12.07
CA LYS A 164 -21.31 -21.63 -12.83
C LYS A 164 -21.82 -20.31 -13.37
N VAL A 165 -20.95 -19.30 -13.34
CA VAL A 165 -21.23 -17.98 -13.90
C VAL A 165 -20.26 -17.69 -15.05
N ASP A 166 -20.77 -17.11 -16.14
CA ASP A 166 -19.92 -16.53 -17.17
C ASP A 166 -19.44 -15.15 -16.72
N LEU A 167 -18.13 -14.97 -16.55
CA LEU A 167 -17.53 -13.71 -16.12
C LEU A 167 -17.29 -12.74 -17.29
N SER A 168 -17.35 -13.21 -18.54
CA SER A 168 -16.95 -12.43 -19.72
C SER A 168 -18.05 -11.48 -20.22
N THR A 169 -19.31 -11.87 -20.04
CA THR A 169 -20.47 -11.12 -20.55
C THR A 169 -21.03 -10.17 -19.49
N ILE A 170 -20.94 -8.86 -19.72
CA ILE A 170 -21.59 -7.84 -18.89
C ILE A 170 -23.11 -8.07 -18.89
N GLY A 171 -23.73 -8.01 -17.70
CA GLY A 171 -25.16 -8.19 -17.55
C GLY A 171 -25.55 -8.97 -16.30
N LYS A 172 -26.85 -9.22 -16.18
CA LYS A 172 -27.46 -9.92 -15.04
C LYS A 172 -27.66 -11.40 -15.34
N GLN A 173 -27.19 -12.25 -14.44
CA GLN A 173 -27.44 -13.70 -14.42
C GLN A 173 -28.19 -14.05 -13.13
N THR A 174 -29.33 -14.74 -13.23
CA THR A 174 -30.17 -15.08 -12.06
C THR A 174 -30.33 -16.59 -11.95
N PHE A 175 -30.21 -17.08 -10.72
CA PHE A 175 -30.21 -18.50 -10.39
C PHE A 175 -31.26 -18.79 -9.31
N GLU A 176 -32.17 -19.71 -9.60
CA GLU A 176 -33.11 -20.25 -8.62
C GLU A 176 -32.35 -21.18 -7.66
N VAL A 177 -32.29 -20.84 -6.38
CA VAL A 177 -31.59 -21.61 -5.33
C VAL A 177 -32.64 -22.24 -4.41
N ASP A 178 -32.49 -23.53 -4.09
CA ASP A 178 -33.51 -24.36 -3.42
C ASP A 178 -34.17 -23.71 -2.18
N THR A 179 -33.37 -23.13 -1.27
CA THR A 179 -33.84 -22.62 0.04
C THR A 179 -34.09 -21.11 0.08
N PHE A 180 -33.51 -20.33 -0.84
CA PHE A 180 -33.44 -18.87 -0.75
C PHE A 180 -34.19 -18.19 -1.90
N LYS A 181 -34.40 -16.87 -1.81
CA LYS A 181 -34.88 -16.11 -3.00
C LYS A 181 -33.84 -16.22 -4.13
N PRO A 182 -34.22 -15.94 -5.40
CA PRO A 182 -33.30 -16.05 -6.53
C PRO A 182 -32.00 -15.28 -6.30
N PHE A 183 -30.87 -15.97 -6.48
CA PHE A 183 -29.55 -15.39 -6.38
C PHE A 183 -29.18 -14.68 -7.67
N THR A 184 -28.66 -13.45 -7.56
CA THR A 184 -28.28 -12.64 -8.73
C THR A 184 -26.77 -12.44 -8.79
N VAL A 185 -26.18 -12.63 -9.96
CA VAL A 185 -24.84 -12.13 -10.28
C VAL A 185 -24.95 -11.06 -11.34
N GLU A 186 -24.35 -9.90 -11.09
CA GLU A 186 -24.27 -8.78 -12.03
C GLU A 186 -22.81 -8.59 -12.43
N ILE A 187 -22.50 -8.90 -13.69
CA ILE A 187 -21.18 -8.63 -14.29
C ILE A 187 -21.19 -7.19 -14.79
N VAL A 188 -20.25 -6.37 -14.31
CA VAL A 188 -20.16 -4.94 -14.61
C VAL A 188 -18.84 -4.60 -15.30
N ASP A 189 -18.83 -3.52 -16.08
CA ASP A 189 -17.59 -2.96 -16.61
C ASP A 189 -16.65 -2.58 -15.44
N SER A 190 -15.41 -3.06 -15.50
CA SER A 190 -14.42 -2.91 -14.43
C SER A 190 -14.05 -1.46 -14.12
N VAL A 191 -14.23 -0.54 -15.08
CA VAL A 191 -13.71 0.83 -15.02
C VAL A 191 -14.83 1.87 -14.87
N ALA A 192 -16.03 1.62 -15.40
CA ALA A 192 -17.07 2.64 -15.57
C ALA A 192 -17.44 3.42 -14.29
N SER A 193 -17.78 2.73 -13.19
CA SER A 193 -18.16 3.41 -11.94
C SER A 193 -16.98 4.16 -11.31
N TYR A 194 -15.77 3.64 -11.48
CA TYR A 194 -14.55 4.25 -10.97
C TYR A 194 -14.17 5.52 -11.77
N ALA A 195 -14.22 5.45 -13.10
CA ALA A 195 -14.00 6.61 -13.98
C ALA A 195 -15.03 7.72 -13.73
N GLU A 196 -16.29 7.36 -13.51
CA GLU A 196 -17.33 8.30 -13.11
C GLU A 196 -16.98 9.05 -11.82
N MET A 197 -16.54 8.33 -10.78
CA MET A 197 -16.09 8.94 -9.55
C MET A 197 -14.89 9.88 -9.77
N LEU A 198 -13.91 9.49 -10.58
CA LEU A 198 -12.75 10.34 -10.86
C LEU A 198 -13.11 11.61 -11.63
N ARG A 199 -14.08 11.54 -12.55
CA ARG A 199 -14.62 12.72 -13.26
C ARG A 199 -15.22 13.76 -12.30
N ASP A 200 -15.82 13.32 -11.20
CA ASP A 200 -16.40 14.23 -10.20
C ASP A 200 -15.32 14.87 -9.31
N ILE A 201 -14.16 14.21 -9.18
CA ILE A 201 -13.05 14.63 -8.32
C ILE A 201 -12.10 15.61 -9.03
N PHE A 202 -11.73 15.31 -10.28
CA PHE A 202 -10.69 16.02 -11.02
C PHE A 202 -11.26 16.85 -12.19
N ASP A 203 -10.51 17.87 -12.62
CA ASP A 203 -10.83 18.61 -13.85
C ASP A 203 -10.28 17.85 -15.07
N PHE A 204 -11.11 16.98 -15.64
CA PHE A 204 -10.74 16.18 -16.82
C PHE A 204 -10.45 17.04 -18.05
N ALA A 205 -11.01 18.26 -18.16
CA ALA A 205 -10.70 19.15 -19.27
C ALA A 205 -9.28 19.73 -19.15
N ALA A 206 -8.88 20.13 -17.94
CA ALA A 206 -7.51 20.57 -17.67
C ALA A 206 -6.50 19.43 -17.87
N LEU A 207 -6.80 18.23 -17.38
CA LEU A 207 -5.96 17.05 -17.55
C LEU A 207 -5.83 16.66 -19.03
N LYS A 208 -6.94 16.67 -19.78
CA LYS A 208 -6.92 16.40 -21.22
C LYS A 208 -6.06 17.41 -21.98
N LYS A 209 -6.16 18.70 -21.63
CA LYS A 209 -5.31 19.75 -22.20
C LYS A 209 -3.84 19.53 -21.88
N LEU A 210 -3.50 19.06 -20.68
CA LEU A 210 -2.13 18.74 -20.27
C LEU A 210 -1.56 17.53 -21.04
N LEU A 211 -2.39 16.53 -21.37
CA LEU A 211 -1.93 15.27 -21.98
C LEU A 211 -2.02 15.22 -23.51
N SER A 212 -2.85 16.07 -24.12
CA SER A 212 -3.10 16.05 -25.58
C SER A 212 -3.07 17.42 -26.26
N GLY A 213 -2.87 18.50 -25.50
CA GLY A 213 -2.81 19.87 -26.03
C GLY A 213 -1.50 20.18 -26.79
N PRO A 214 -1.37 21.41 -27.33
CA PRO A 214 -0.18 21.82 -28.08
C PRO A 214 1.14 21.75 -27.29
N ASN A 215 1.06 21.95 -25.97
CA ASN A 215 2.20 21.88 -25.05
C ASN A 215 2.02 20.69 -24.09
N HIS A 216 1.56 19.56 -24.61
CA HIS A 216 1.36 18.38 -23.78
C HIS A 216 2.68 17.90 -23.17
N ILE A 217 2.60 17.29 -22.00
CA ILE A 217 3.73 16.60 -21.38
C ILE A 217 3.77 15.14 -21.87
N ASN A 218 4.97 14.58 -21.97
CA ASN A 218 5.14 13.18 -22.30
C ASN A 218 5.04 12.33 -21.03
N VAL A 219 4.07 11.41 -20.99
CA VAL A 219 3.85 10.53 -19.84
C VAL A 219 4.09 9.06 -20.15
N ARG A 220 4.59 8.32 -19.16
CA ARG A 220 4.82 6.87 -19.23
C ARG A 220 4.23 6.19 -17.99
N LEU A 221 3.17 5.41 -18.16
CA LEU A 221 2.42 4.79 -17.08
C LEU A 221 2.50 3.26 -17.18
N ASP A 222 3.19 2.65 -16.24
CA ASP A 222 3.45 1.21 -16.17
C ASP A 222 2.47 0.52 -15.21
N ALA A 223 1.57 -0.29 -15.75
CA ALA A 223 0.64 -1.07 -14.95
C ALA A 223 1.23 -2.39 -14.44
N MET A 224 2.50 -2.69 -14.75
CA MET A 224 3.24 -3.89 -14.34
C MET A 224 2.47 -5.19 -14.61
N HIS A 225 1.75 -5.24 -15.74
CA HIS A 225 0.87 -6.36 -16.13
C HIS A 225 -0.24 -6.67 -15.11
N GLY A 226 -0.55 -5.74 -14.22
CA GLY A 226 -1.57 -5.85 -13.18
C GLY A 226 -2.89 -5.22 -13.57
N VAL A 227 -3.77 -5.09 -12.57
CA VAL A 227 -5.17 -4.73 -12.74
C VAL A 227 -5.39 -3.34 -13.32
N VAL A 228 -4.42 -2.43 -13.17
CA VAL A 228 -4.55 -1.01 -13.55
C VAL A 228 -4.47 -0.80 -15.07
N GLY A 229 -4.06 -1.81 -15.84
CA GLY A 229 -3.91 -1.71 -17.30
C GLY A 229 -5.15 -1.19 -18.04
N PRO A 230 -6.34 -1.80 -17.87
CA PRO A 230 -7.58 -1.31 -18.45
C PRO A 230 -7.98 0.10 -17.98
N TYR A 231 -7.64 0.47 -16.73
CA TYR A 231 -7.94 1.79 -16.17
C TYR A 231 -7.08 2.87 -16.82
N VAL A 232 -5.78 2.64 -16.99
CA VAL A 232 -4.88 3.56 -17.71
C VAL A 232 -5.35 3.74 -19.16
N LYS A 233 -5.67 2.64 -19.86
CA LYS A 233 -6.14 2.71 -21.25
C LYS A 233 -7.44 3.50 -21.38
N LYS A 234 -8.48 3.14 -20.63
CA LYS A 234 -9.79 3.80 -20.75
C LYS A 234 -9.80 5.25 -20.24
N ILE A 235 -9.15 5.52 -19.10
CA ILE A 235 -9.20 6.85 -18.49
C ILE A 235 -8.12 7.76 -19.09
N VAL A 236 -6.85 7.33 -19.05
CA VAL A 236 -5.75 8.23 -19.41
C VAL A 236 -5.56 8.33 -20.93
N CYS A 237 -5.65 7.21 -21.65
CA CYS A 237 -5.49 7.23 -23.10
C CYS A 237 -6.78 7.64 -23.85
N GLU A 238 -7.88 6.91 -23.65
CA GLU A 238 -9.11 7.12 -24.42
C GLU A 238 -9.85 8.42 -24.01
N GLU A 239 -10.07 8.63 -22.70
CA GLU A 239 -10.85 9.77 -22.23
C GLU A 239 -10.03 11.08 -22.16
N LEU A 240 -8.85 11.02 -21.52
CA LEU A 240 -7.94 12.16 -21.36
C LEU A 240 -7.00 12.39 -22.55
N GLY A 241 -6.96 11.48 -23.53
CA GLY A 241 -6.29 11.69 -24.81
C GLY A 241 -4.77 11.51 -24.79
N ALA A 242 -4.19 10.89 -23.76
CA ALA A 242 -2.77 10.54 -23.79
C ALA A 242 -2.51 9.55 -24.94
N PRO A 243 -1.38 9.68 -25.66
CA PRO A 243 -0.99 8.72 -26.70
C PRO A 243 -0.98 7.26 -26.19
N ALA A 244 -1.34 6.30 -27.05
CA ALA A 244 -1.43 4.89 -26.65
C ALA A 244 -0.09 4.31 -26.15
N ASN A 245 1.04 4.84 -26.62
CA ASN A 245 2.37 4.46 -26.14
C ASN A 245 2.66 4.95 -24.70
N SER A 246 1.83 5.82 -24.12
CA SER A 246 1.90 6.15 -22.69
C SER A 246 1.52 4.98 -21.80
N ALA A 247 0.70 4.03 -22.28
CA ALA A 247 0.24 2.86 -21.52
C ALA A 247 1.21 1.68 -21.69
N VAL A 248 1.99 1.40 -20.65
CA VAL A 248 3.01 0.34 -20.62
C VAL A 248 2.52 -0.83 -19.78
N ASN A 249 2.76 -2.05 -20.26
CA ASN A 249 2.37 -3.30 -19.58
C ASN A 249 0.89 -3.30 -19.13
N CYS A 250 0.02 -2.63 -19.91
CA CYS A 250 -1.39 -2.40 -19.59
C CYS A 250 -2.32 -3.53 -20.06
N VAL A 251 -1.83 -4.77 -20.04
CA VAL A 251 -2.63 -5.99 -20.29
C VAL A 251 -2.43 -6.87 -19.06
N PRO A 252 -3.49 -7.11 -18.25
CA PRO A 252 -3.39 -7.97 -17.09
C PRO A 252 -2.89 -9.38 -17.45
N SER A 253 -1.93 -9.92 -16.70
CA SER A 253 -1.41 -11.28 -16.85
C SER A 253 -1.52 -12.05 -15.53
N GLU A 254 -1.80 -13.35 -15.62
CA GLU A 254 -1.95 -14.22 -14.44
C GLU A 254 -0.67 -14.35 -13.60
N ASP A 255 0.48 -14.11 -14.21
CA ASP A 255 1.82 -14.13 -13.61
C ASP A 255 2.50 -12.75 -13.59
N PHE A 256 1.77 -11.69 -13.97
CA PHE A 256 2.30 -10.34 -14.13
C PHE A 256 3.53 -10.24 -15.06
N GLY A 257 3.59 -11.09 -16.09
CA GLY A 257 4.73 -11.15 -17.00
C GLY A 257 5.95 -11.85 -16.39
N GLY A 258 5.78 -12.60 -15.31
CA GLY A 258 6.86 -13.26 -14.57
C GLY A 258 7.63 -12.36 -13.60
N HIS A 259 7.08 -11.17 -13.31
CA HIS A 259 7.71 -10.16 -12.46
C HIS A 259 6.93 -9.89 -11.17
N HIS A 260 7.55 -9.16 -10.23
CA HIS A 260 6.86 -8.63 -9.06
C HIS A 260 6.13 -7.34 -9.44
N PRO A 261 4.80 -7.24 -9.27
CA PRO A 261 4.07 -6.01 -9.54
C PRO A 261 4.19 -5.05 -8.34
N ASP A 262 5.41 -4.62 -8.01
CA ASP A 262 5.72 -3.75 -6.87
C ASP A 262 6.37 -2.44 -7.35
N PRO A 263 5.70 -1.30 -7.26
CA PRO A 263 6.16 -0.05 -7.86
C PRO A 263 7.26 0.58 -7.01
N ASN A 264 8.50 0.12 -7.20
CA ASN A 264 9.69 0.70 -6.58
C ASN A 264 10.87 0.71 -7.57
N LEU A 265 11.95 1.41 -7.22
CA LEU A 265 13.12 1.58 -8.10
C LEU A 265 13.79 0.27 -8.52
N THR A 266 13.60 -0.82 -7.76
CA THR A 266 14.17 -2.14 -8.05
C THR A 266 13.33 -2.92 -9.04
N TYR A 267 12.02 -3.05 -8.80
CA TYR A 267 11.16 -3.90 -9.63
C TYR A 267 10.58 -3.17 -10.84
N ALA A 268 10.41 -1.85 -10.77
CA ALA A 268 10.02 -1.02 -11.91
C ALA A 268 11.27 -0.44 -12.63
N ALA A 269 12.37 -1.20 -12.68
CA ALA A 269 13.63 -0.76 -13.27
C ALA A 269 13.50 -0.37 -14.74
N ASP A 270 12.66 -1.05 -15.52
CA ASP A 270 12.43 -0.74 -16.93
C ASP A 270 11.80 0.64 -17.12
N LEU A 271 10.84 1.01 -16.27
CA LEU A 271 10.30 2.36 -16.25
C LEU A 271 11.38 3.37 -15.85
N VAL A 272 12.15 3.11 -14.79
CA VAL A 272 13.25 4.00 -14.36
C VAL A 272 14.25 4.23 -15.49
N ASN A 273 14.68 3.17 -16.18
CA ASN A 273 15.61 3.23 -17.30
C ASN A 273 15.01 4.01 -18.49
N THR A 274 13.72 3.83 -18.76
CA THR A 274 13.01 4.61 -19.78
C THR A 274 12.98 6.11 -19.42
N MET A 275 12.67 6.44 -18.17
CA MET A 275 12.62 7.82 -17.68
C MET A 275 14.00 8.51 -17.69
N LYS A 276 15.08 7.76 -17.43
CA LYS A 276 16.48 8.25 -17.51
C LYS A 276 16.83 8.78 -18.91
N GLY A 277 16.19 8.27 -19.96
CA GLY A 277 16.36 8.74 -21.34
C GLY A 277 15.98 10.22 -21.56
N GLY A 278 15.18 10.81 -20.66
CA GLY A 278 14.84 12.24 -20.70
C GLY A 278 13.75 12.63 -21.70
N GLU A 279 13.16 11.67 -22.42
CA GLU A 279 12.07 11.90 -23.37
C GLU A 279 10.72 12.19 -22.68
N TYR A 280 10.54 11.64 -21.48
CA TYR A 280 9.30 11.71 -20.71
C TYR A 280 9.44 12.68 -19.53
N ASP A 281 8.41 13.49 -19.30
CA ASP A 281 8.40 14.49 -18.22
C ASP A 281 7.82 13.91 -16.91
N PHE A 282 6.96 12.89 -17.03
CA PHE A 282 6.29 12.23 -15.91
C PHE A 282 6.19 10.72 -16.14
N GLY A 283 6.56 9.94 -15.14
CA GLY A 283 6.45 8.49 -15.12
C GLY A 283 5.72 8.01 -13.88
N ALA A 284 4.95 6.93 -14.00
CA ALA A 284 4.40 6.26 -12.83
C ALA A 284 4.31 4.75 -13.01
N ALA A 285 4.41 4.01 -11.91
CA ALA A 285 4.16 2.57 -11.85
C ALA A 285 3.10 2.26 -10.79
N PHE A 286 2.32 1.20 -11.01
CA PHE A 286 1.28 0.72 -10.09
C PHE A 286 1.57 -0.70 -9.60
N ASP A 287 1.04 -1.07 -8.44
CA ASP A 287 1.11 -2.45 -7.97
C ASP A 287 -0.01 -3.34 -8.54
N GLY A 288 0.01 -4.63 -8.17
CA GLY A 288 -0.89 -5.64 -8.71
C GLY A 288 -2.36 -5.25 -8.67
N ASP A 289 -2.87 -4.74 -7.55
CA ASP A 289 -4.27 -4.33 -7.37
C ASP A 289 -4.54 -2.82 -7.46
N GLY A 290 -3.52 -2.02 -7.76
CA GLY A 290 -3.64 -0.61 -8.09
C GLY A 290 -3.83 0.34 -6.91
N ASP A 291 -3.55 -0.13 -5.70
CA ASP A 291 -3.64 0.69 -4.48
C ASP A 291 -2.31 1.42 -4.17
N ARG A 292 -1.22 1.10 -4.90
CA ARG A 292 0.07 1.81 -4.78
C ARG A 292 0.48 2.55 -6.04
N ASN A 293 1.34 3.54 -5.86
CA ASN A 293 1.94 4.32 -6.95
C ASN A 293 3.39 4.72 -6.64
N MET A 294 4.26 4.58 -7.64
CA MET A 294 5.54 5.28 -7.69
C MET A 294 5.45 6.43 -8.68
N ILE A 295 6.01 7.59 -8.32
CA ILE A 295 6.06 8.77 -9.17
C ILE A 295 7.51 9.09 -9.55
N LEU A 296 7.73 9.31 -10.84
CA LEU A 296 9.01 9.72 -11.41
C LEU A 296 8.84 11.01 -12.21
N GLY A 297 9.78 11.93 -12.06
CA GLY A 297 9.97 13.05 -12.96
C GLY A 297 10.89 12.71 -14.13
N LYS A 298 11.17 13.73 -14.93
CA LYS A 298 12.17 13.70 -16.01
C LYS A 298 13.52 13.18 -15.52
N HIS A 299 14.25 12.49 -16.41
CA HIS A 299 15.56 11.89 -16.13
C HIS A 299 15.56 10.83 -15.00
N GLY A 300 14.38 10.26 -14.69
CA GLY A 300 14.23 9.29 -13.60
C GLY A 300 14.29 9.93 -12.21
N PHE A 301 14.00 11.24 -12.11
CA PHE A 301 13.92 11.93 -10.82
C PHE A 301 12.90 11.24 -9.91
N PHE A 302 13.38 10.67 -8.80
CA PHE A 302 12.54 9.88 -7.92
C PHE A 302 11.82 10.76 -6.89
N VAL A 303 10.49 10.66 -6.85
CA VAL A 303 9.67 11.28 -5.80
C VAL A 303 9.46 10.26 -4.67
N ASN A 304 10.05 10.51 -3.50
CA ASN A 304 9.81 9.67 -2.34
C ASN A 304 8.31 9.67 -1.97
N PRO A 305 7.67 8.53 -1.64
CA PRO A 305 6.25 8.50 -1.32
C PRO A 305 5.84 9.39 -0.14
N SER A 306 6.73 9.58 0.83
CA SER A 306 6.49 10.49 1.96
C SER A 306 6.48 11.96 1.52
N ASP A 307 7.36 12.33 0.59
CA ASP A 307 7.33 13.67 -0.04
C ASP A 307 6.12 13.81 -0.98
N SER A 308 5.72 12.74 -1.66
CA SER A 308 4.57 12.74 -2.59
C SER A 308 3.29 13.20 -1.90
N VAL A 309 2.95 12.60 -0.75
CA VAL A 309 1.76 13.02 0.01
C VAL A 309 1.91 14.44 0.58
N ALA A 310 3.13 14.86 0.95
CA ALA A 310 3.39 16.22 1.42
C ALA A 310 3.19 17.26 0.31
N VAL A 311 3.68 17.00 -0.91
CA VAL A 311 3.49 17.87 -2.07
C VAL A 311 2.02 17.95 -2.47
N ILE A 312 1.30 16.82 -2.47
CA ILE A 312 -0.14 16.81 -2.71
C ILE A 312 -0.85 17.65 -1.64
N GLY A 313 -0.52 17.48 -0.36
CA GLY A 313 -1.09 18.28 0.73
C GLY A 313 -0.82 19.78 0.57
N ALA A 314 0.39 20.17 0.16
CA ALA A 314 0.78 21.56 -0.03
C ALA A 314 0.13 22.22 -1.25
N ASN A 315 -0.33 21.44 -2.23
CA ASN A 315 -0.97 21.90 -3.45
C ASN A 315 -2.41 21.38 -3.58
N ILE A 316 -3.03 20.95 -2.48
CA ILE A 316 -4.30 20.22 -2.47
C ILE A 316 -5.46 21.01 -3.12
N THR A 317 -5.36 22.33 -3.12
CA THR A 317 -6.30 23.25 -3.78
C THR A 317 -6.24 23.20 -5.30
N CYS A 318 -5.29 22.51 -5.93
CA CYS A 318 -5.26 22.28 -7.38
C CYS A 318 -6.32 21.26 -7.84
N ILE A 319 -6.98 20.56 -6.91
CA ILE A 319 -7.91 19.48 -7.19
C ILE A 319 -9.34 19.95 -6.86
N PRO A 320 -10.28 19.97 -7.82
CA PRO A 320 -11.65 20.48 -7.62
C PRO A 320 -12.39 19.85 -6.43
N TYR A 321 -12.18 18.55 -6.17
CA TYR A 321 -12.77 17.86 -5.02
C TYR A 321 -12.52 18.62 -3.71
N PHE A 322 -11.27 18.94 -3.37
CA PHE A 322 -10.93 19.60 -2.11
C PHE A 322 -11.30 21.09 -2.10
N GLN A 323 -11.46 21.72 -3.27
CA GLN A 323 -12.06 23.07 -3.34
C GLN A 323 -13.53 23.04 -2.93
N LYS A 324 -14.27 21.98 -3.29
CA LYS A 324 -15.69 21.81 -2.98
C LYS A 324 -15.93 21.29 -1.55
N THR A 325 -15.12 20.32 -1.11
CA THR A 325 -15.33 19.61 0.17
C THR A 325 -14.56 20.22 1.34
N GLY A 326 -13.56 21.06 1.05
CA GLY A 326 -12.59 21.51 2.05
C GLY A 326 -11.62 20.40 2.47
N VAL A 327 -10.70 20.73 3.37
CA VAL A 327 -9.71 19.79 3.91
C VAL A 327 -9.95 19.64 5.41
N LYS A 328 -10.42 18.47 5.83
CA LYS A 328 -10.80 18.18 7.22
C LYS A 328 -9.56 17.92 8.09
N GLY A 329 -8.57 17.24 7.51
CA GLY A 329 -7.32 16.89 8.17
C GLY A 329 -6.43 16.05 7.27
N LEU A 330 -5.18 15.89 7.69
CA LEU A 330 -4.14 15.13 7.03
C LEU A 330 -3.76 13.93 7.91
N ALA A 331 -3.29 12.84 7.31
CA ALA A 331 -2.73 11.73 8.11
C ALA A 331 -1.59 11.02 7.39
N ARG A 332 -0.68 10.46 8.18
CA ARG A 332 0.33 9.53 7.69
C ARG A 332 0.51 8.39 8.67
N SER A 333 1.03 7.26 8.18
CA SER A 333 1.47 6.22 9.09
C SER A 333 2.74 6.67 9.81
N MET A 334 2.93 6.20 11.04
CA MET A 334 4.05 6.50 11.90
C MET A 334 5.43 6.35 11.23
N PRO A 335 5.73 5.28 10.47
CA PRO A 335 7.03 5.16 9.80
C PRO A 335 7.22 6.09 8.61
N THR A 336 6.17 6.74 8.10
CA THR A 336 6.26 7.71 7.00
C THR A 336 6.98 8.97 7.45
N SER A 337 7.78 9.59 6.57
CA SER A 337 8.60 10.77 6.92
C SER A 337 7.77 11.95 7.45
N GLY A 338 8.42 12.85 8.18
CA GLY A 338 7.81 14.05 8.76
C GLY A 338 7.45 15.15 7.75
N ALA A 339 7.58 14.91 6.43
CA ALA A 339 7.36 15.92 5.40
C ALA A 339 5.92 16.47 5.42
N LEU A 340 4.92 15.59 5.59
CA LEU A 340 3.52 16.00 5.67
C LEU A 340 3.23 16.84 6.92
N ASP A 341 3.95 16.60 8.01
CA ASP A 341 3.85 17.35 9.27
C ASP A 341 4.31 18.79 9.08
N ASN A 342 5.39 19.00 8.35
CA ASN A 342 5.90 20.32 8.03
C ASN A 342 4.88 21.13 7.22
N VAL A 343 4.21 20.47 6.26
CA VAL A 343 3.11 21.07 5.50
C VAL A 343 1.91 21.38 6.40
N ALA A 344 1.47 20.41 7.21
CA ALA A 344 0.33 20.57 8.12
C ALA A 344 0.55 21.73 9.08
N LYS A 345 1.74 21.82 9.69
CA LYS A 345 2.13 22.90 10.59
C LYS A 345 2.13 24.26 9.89
N ALA A 346 2.71 24.34 8.70
CA ALA A 346 2.79 25.59 7.94
C ALA A 346 1.41 26.08 7.46
N LEU A 347 0.52 25.16 7.09
CA LEU A 347 -0.85 25.45 6.64
C LEU A 347 -1.89 25.44 7.77
N LYS A 348 -1.46 25.21 9.02
CA LYS A 348 -2.33 25.10 10.21
C LYS A 348 -3.46 24.07 10.05
N MET A 349 -3.13 22.93 9.46
CA MET A 349 -4.04 21.79 9.29
C MET A 349 -3.84 20.75 10.40
N GLU A 350 -4.91 20.07 10.79
CA GLU A 350 -4.79 18.91 11.68
C GLU A 350 -4.02 17.78 11.00
N LEU A 351 -3.18 17.08 11.78
CA LEU A 351 -2.42 15.93 11.33
C LEU A 351 -2.58 14.77 12.31
N TYR A 352 -2.87 13.59 11.78
CA TYR A 352 -2.92 12.34 12.53
C TYR A 352 -1.74 11.43 12.16
N GLU A 353 -0.98 11.00 13.17
CA GLU A 353 0.03 9.94 13.03
C GLU A 353 -0.59 8.61 13.47
N THR A 354 -0.82 7.69 12.54
CA THR A 354 -1.48 6.40 12.79
C THR A 354 -0.49 5.23 12.72
N PRO A 355 -0.82 4.02 13.21
CA PRO A 355 -0.04 2.84 12.87
C PRO A 355 -0.11 2.53 11.37
N THR A 356 0.78 1.68 10.87
CA THR A 356 0.72 1.21 9.48
C THR A 356 -0.51 0.35 9.24
N GLY A 357 -1.20 0.61 8.14
CA GLY A 357 -2.41 -0.10 7.75
C GLY A 357 -3.58 0.84 7.52
N TRP A 358 -4.18 0.77 6.34
CA TRP A 358 -5.18 1.73 5.88
C TRP A 358 -6.48 1.78 6.72
N LYS A 359 -6.78 0.72 7.49
CA LYS A 359 -7.92 0.65 8.42
C LYS A 359 -7.99 1.83 9.40
N PHE A 360 -6.85 2.33 9.90
CA PHE A 360 -6.82 3.45 10.84
C PHE A 360 -7.24 4.78 10.17
N PHE A 361 -6.88 4.96 8.89
CA PHE A 361 -7.38 6.10 8.12
C PHE A 361 -8.88 5.98 7.83
N GLY A 362 -9.37 4.76 7.59
CA GLY A 362 -10.80 4.50 7.39
C GLY A 362 -11.66 5.07 8.52
N ASN A 363 -11.30 4.79 9.78
CA ASN A 363 -11.98 5.34 10.96
C ASN A 363 -11.99 6.88 10.95
N LEU A 364 -10.85 7.52 10.71
CA LEU A 364 -10.74 8.98 10.66
C LEU A 364 -11.56 9.60 9.51
N MET A 365 -11.60 8.95 8.35
CA MET A 365 -12.41 9.38 7.21
C MET A 365 -13.90 9.27 7.50
N ASP A 366 -14.34 8.16 8.12
CA ASP A 366 -15.73 7.95 8.51
C ASP A 366 -16.20 8.93 9.60
N ALA A 367 -15.30 9.32 10.50
CA ALA A 367 -15.55 10.37 11.49
C ALA A 367 -15.47 11.81 10.93
N GLY A 368 -15.20 11.98 9.63
CA GLY A 368 -15.06 13.31 9.01
C GLY A 368 -13.84 14.10 9.49
N LYS A 369 -12.79 13.42 9.96
CA LYS A 369 -11.55 14.02 10.47
C LYS A 369 -10.40 14.02 9.46
N LEU A 370 -10.50 13.24 8.39
CA LEU A 370 -9.41 13.02 7.43
C LEU A 370 -9.88 13.23 5.98
N SER A 371 -9.07 13.96 5.21
CA SER A 371 -9.29 14.19 3.78
C SER A 371 -8.15 13.66 2.91
N LEU A 372 -6.89 13.76 3.33
CA LEU A 372 -5.73 13.27 2.58
C LEU A 372 -4.83 12.45 3.50
N CYS A 373 -4.42 11.27 3.05
CA CYS A 373 -3.42 10.48 3.75
C CYS A 373 -2.46 9.72 2.83
N GLY A 374 -1.34 9.30 3.41
CA GLY A 374 -0.32 8.53 2.70
C GLY A 374 0.54 7.67 3.61
N GLU A 375 1.18 6.68 3.00
CA GLU A 375 2.14 5.78 3.64
C GLU A 375 3.41 5.73 2.80
N GLU A 376 4.57 5.66 3.47
CA GLU A 376 5.87 5.52 2.80
C GLU A 376 5.93 4.33 1.83
N SER A 377 5.11 3.29 2.06
CA SER A 377 5.02 2.11 1.22
C SER A 377 4.27 2.37 -0.10
N PHE A 378 4.56 3.47 -0.78
CA PHE A 378 3.98 3.87 -2.06
C PHE A 378 2.45 4.04 -2.04
N GLY A 379 1.89 4.39 -0.87
CA GLY A 379 0.45 4.51 -0.68
C GLY A 379 -0.01 5.96 -0.58
N THR A 380 -1.03 6.35 -1.33
CA THR A 380 -1.65 7.68 -1.21
C THR A 380 -3.14 7.58 -1.51
N GLY A 381 -3.96 8.37 -0.82
CA GLY A 381 -5.40 8.36 -1.02
C GLY A 381 -6.11 9.49 -0.28
N SER A 382 -7.42 9.56 -0.48
CA SER A 382 -8.29 10.56 0.14
C SER A 382 -9.64 9.94 0.54
N ASP A 383 -10.52 10.72 1.18
CA ASP A 383 -11.81 10.25 1.69
C ASP A 383 -12.88 9.95 0.61
N HIS A 384 -12.53 10.05 -0.67
CA HIS A 384 -13.36 9.64 -1.80
C HIS A 384 -13.74 8.15 -1.75
N ILE A 385 -12.80 7.31 -1.33
CA ILE A 385 -12.98 5.88 -1.06
C ILE A 385 -12.42 5.53 0.33
N ARG A 386 -12.26 4.23 0.62
CA ARG A 386 -11.68 3.74 1.89
C ARG A 386 -10.50 2.78 1.66
N GLU A 387 -9.82 2.95 0.54
CA GLU A 387 -8.55 2.30 0.19
C GLU A 387 -7.56 3.35 -0.28
N LYS A 388 -6.28 2.96 -0.39
CA LYS A 388 -5.32 3.76 -1.18
C LYS A 388 -5.75 3.74 -2.64
N ASP A 389 -5.28 4.69 -3.42
CA ASP A 389 -5.57 4.73 -4.86
C ASP A 389 -4.38 5.28 -5.64
N GLY A 390 -3.73 4.39 -6.39
CA GLY A 390 -2.56 4.74 -7.18
C GLY A 390 -2.88 5.65 -8.37
N LEU A 391 -3.97 5.36 -9.10
CA LEU A 391 -4.33 6.16 -10.27
C LEU A 391 -4.87 7.53 -9.85
N TRP A 392 -5.61 7.61 -8.74
CA TRP A 392 -5.98 8.88 -8.12
C TRP A 392 -4.75 9.72 -7.79
N ALA A 393 -3.69 9.13 -7.23
CA ALA A 393 -2.47 9.86 -6.90
C ALA A 393 -1.76 10.40 -8.16
N VAL A 394 -1.76 9.62 -9.25
CA VAL A 394 -1.26 10.07 -10.55
C VAL A 394 -2.09 11.26 -11.08
N LEU A 395 -3.42 11.18 -11.04
CA LEU A 395 -4.27 12.29 -11.49
C LEU A 395 -4.14 13.54 -10.58
N ALA A 396 -3.89 13.35 -9.28
CA ALA A 396 -3.57 14.44 -8.35
C ALA A 396 -2.28 15.15 -8.76
N TRP A 397 -1.21 14.39 -9.04
CA TRP A 397 0.04 14.95 -9.55
C TRP A 397 -0.13 15.67 -10.89
N LEU A 398 -0.85 15.08 -11.85
CA LEU A 398 -1.12 15.72 -13.14
C LEU A 398 -1.94 17.02 -12.97
N SER A 399 -2.87 17.06 -12.02
CA SER A 399 -3.64 18.28 -11.70
C SER A 399 -2.75 19.39 -11.14
N ILE A 400 -1.78 19.03 -10.29
CA ILE A 400 -0.77 19.96 -9.76
C ILE A 400 0.13 20.46 -10.90
N LEU A 401 0.61 19.57 -11.78
CA LEU A 401 1.43 19.93 -12.94
C LEU A 401 0.68 20.86 -13.90
N ALA A 402 -0.60 20.57 -14.19
CA ALA A 402 -1.45 21.42 -15.03
C ALA A 402 -1.60 22.85 -14.46
N THR A 403 -1.68 22.97 -13.13
CA THR A 403 -1.84 24.25 -12.43
C THR A 403 -0.52 25.00 -12.33
N ARG A 404 0.54 24.32 -11.88
CA ARG A 404 1.86 24.89 -11.58
C ARG A 404 2.67 25.17 -12.84
N LYS A 405 2.47 24.41 -13.92
CA LYS A 405 3.23 24.50 -15.18
C LYS A 405 4.74 24.43 -14.96
N GLN A 406 5.15 23.57 -14.02
CA GLN A 406 6.54 23.31 -13.64
C GLN A 406 6.83 21.83 -13.82
N SER A 407 8.10 21.45 -13.91
CA SER A 407 8.48 20.04 -13.89
C SER A 407 8.23 19.43 -12.51
N VAL A 408 8.17 18.09 -12.44
CA VAL A 408 8.08 17.36 -11.17
C VAL A 408 9.23 17.74 -10.23
N GLU A 409 10.46 17.81 -10.76
CA GLU A 409 11.65 18.15 -9.99
C GLU A 409 11.60 19.60 -9.46
N ASP A 410 11.15 20.56 -10.28
CA ASP A 410 11.05 21.96 -9.85
C ASP A 410 10.03 22.12 -8.71
N ILE A 411 8.88 21.44 -8.79
CA ILE A 411 7.87 21.45 -7.72
C ILE A 411 8.46 20.88 -6.42
N MET A 412 9.25 19.83 -6.52
CA MET A 412 9.92 19.22 -5.36
C MET A 412 11.01 20.12 -4.79
N LYS A 413 11.82 20.78 -5.64
CA LYS A 413 12.82 21.74 -5.20
C LYS A 413 12.19 22.94 -4.49
N ASP A 414 11.10 23.48 -5.05
CA ASP A 414 10.31 24.55 -4.41
C ASP A 414 9.75 24.09 -3.06
N HIS A 415 9.26 22.85 -2.99
CA HIS A 415 8.73 22.26 -1.76
C HIS A 415 9.81 22.17 -0.68
N TRP A 416 10.97 21.61 -1.02
CA TRP A 416 12.10 21.48 -0.09
C TRP A 416 12.65 22.82 0.38
N GLN A 417 12.68 23.85 -0.49
CA GLN A 417 13.06 25.20 -0.05
C GLN A 417 12.08 25.78 0.96
N LYS A 418 10.78 25.54 0.76
CA LYS A 418 9.73 26.14 1.58
C LYS A 418 9.55 25.45 2.93
N PHE A 419 9.66 24.12 2.97
CA PHE A 419 9.33 23.32 4.15
C PHE A 419 10.52 22.59 4.77
N GLY A 420 11.71 22.70 4.16
CA GLY A 420 12.84 21.81 4.44
C GLY A 420 12.68 20.46 3.72
N ARG A 421 13.73 19.65 3.75
CA ARG A 421 13.73 18.30 3.18
C ARG A 421 13.82 17.26 4.28
N ASN A 422 12.88 16.33 4.28
CA ASN A 422 12.97 15.09 5.04
C ASN A 422 13.64 14.04 4.17
N PHE A 423 14.97 13.92 4.26
CA PHE A 423 15.66 12.80 3.65
C PHE A 423 15.12 11.52 4.27
N PHE A 424 14.71 10.56 3.44
CA PHE A 424 14.06 9.36 3.91
C PHE A 424 14.58 8.12 3.21
N THR A 425 14.88 7.08 3.98
CA THR A 425 15.12 5.73 3.44
C THR A 425 14.45 4.63 4.27
N ARG A 426 14.09 3.52 3.61
CA ARG A 426 13.63 2.29 4.27
C ARG A 426 14.53 1.13 3.87
N TYR A 427 15.05 0.44 4.88
CA TYR A 427 15.84 -0.79 4.74
C TYR A 427 15.01 -1.97 5.21
N ASP A 428 14.78 -2.92 4.30
CA ASP A 428 14.09 -4.17 4.58
C ASP A 428 15.11 -5.31 4.70
N TYR A 429 15.15 -5.93 5.88
CA TYR A 429 15.90 -7.15 6.15
C TYR A 429 14.91 -8.31 6.18
N GLU A 430 14.64 -8.85 4.99
CA GLU A 430 13.64 -9.91 4.77
C GLU A 430 14.18 -11.27 5.15
N GLU A 431 13.30 -12.19 5.57
CA GLU A 431 13.63 -13.60 5.88
C GLU A 431 14.76 -13.74 6.91
N VAL A 432 14.78 -12.87 7.91
CA VAL A 432 15.65 -13.04 9.07
C VAL A 432 15.07 -14.06 10.04
N ASP A 433 15.94 -14.70 10.83
CA ASP A 433 15.51 -15.60 11.90
C ASP A 433 14.59 -14.86 12.88
N SER A 434 13.45 -15.49 13.19
CA SER A 434 12.38 -14.84 13.94
C SER A 434 12.78 -14.61 15.40
N ASP A 435 13.48 -15.56 16.02
CA ASP A 435 13.88 -15.45 17.42
C ASP A 435 14.98 -14.39 17.59
N ALA A 436 15.96 -14.37 16.69
CA ALA A 436 16.99 -13.35 16.63
C ALA A 436 16.41 -11.94 16.41
N ALA A 437 15.45 -11.80 15.50
CA ALA A 437 14.80 -10.52 15.23
C ALA A 437 13.97 -10.02 16.41
N ASN A 438 13.20 -10.90 17.05
CA ASN A 438 12.45 -10.58 18.27
C ASN A 438 13.39 -10.17 19.40
N LYS A 439 14.50 -10.89 19.58
CA LYS A 439 15.52 -10.57 20.57
C LYS A 439 16.17 -9.21 20.31
N MET A 440 16.52 -8.88 19.06
CA MET A 440 17.05 -7.57 18.68
C MET A 440 16.10 -6.44 19.06
N ILE A 441 14.82 -6.56 18.73
CA ILE A 441 13.80 -5.55 19.07
C ILE A 441 13.64 -5.43 20.60
N ALA A 442 13.60 -6.54 21.33
CA ALA A 442 13.48 -6.52 22.79
C ALA A 442 14.70 -5.86 23.46
N ASP A 443 15.91 -6.22 23.03
CA ASP A 443 17.15 -5.65 23.56
C ASP A 443 17.23 -4.14 23.24
N LEU A 444 16.86 -3.73 22.02
CA LEU A 444 16.79 -2.31 21.64
C LEU A 444 15.77 -1.53 22.47
N GLN A 445 14.58 -2.11 22.71
CA GLN A 445 13.57 -1.47 23.55
C GLN A 445 14.08 -1.26 24.98
N ASN A 446 14.79 -2.24 25.55
CA ASN A 446 15.38 -2.11 26.88
C ASN A 446 16.41 -0.97 26.93
N THR A 447 17.28 -0.86 25.91
CA THR A 447 18.23 0.25 25.78
C THR A 447 17.52 1.60 25.69
N MET A 448 16.47 1.69 24.87
CA MET A 448 15.71 2.93 24.66
C MET A 448 14.98 3.40 25.93
N PHE A 449 14.59 2.48 26.81
CA PHE A 449 13.79 2.77 28.00
C PHE A 449 14.64 2.94 29.27
N ASP A 450 15.97 2.88 29.14
CA ASP A 450 16.86 3.30 30.21
C ASP A 450 16.69 4.79 30.51
N LYS A 451 16.78 5.17 31.79
CA LYS A 451 16.54 6.55 32.24
C LYS A 451 17.54 7.55 31.64
N GLY A 452 18.73 7.11 31.25
CA GLY A 452 19.77 7.94 30.64
C GLY A 452 19.67 8.07 29.12
N PHE A 453 18.73 7.38 28.46
CA PHE A 453 18.65 7.38 26.99
C PHE A 453 18.13 8.71 26.43
N VAL A 454 17.10 9.28 27.02
CA VAL A 454 16.61 10.62 26.65
C VAL A 454 17.64 11.67 27.07
N GLY A 455 18.04 12.53 26.14
CA GLY A 455 19.11 13.49 26.32
C GLY A 455 20.49 12.99 25.89
N GLN A 456 20.67 11.68 25.65
CA GLN A 456 21.90 11.11 25.09
C GLN A 456 22.19 11.70 23.71
N LYS A 457 23.47 11.89 23.41
CA LYS A 457 23.95 12.39 22.12
C LYS A 457 24.65 11.28 21.36
N PHE A 458 24.32 11.13 20.09
CA PHE A 458 24.97 10.23 19.16
C PHE A 458 25.62 11.05 18.05
N SER A 459 26.90 10.81 17.77
CA SER A 459 27.64 11.51 16.73
C SER A 459 28.10 10.50 15.67
N SER A 460 27.89 10.82 14.41
CA SER A 460 28.50 10.11 13.28
C SER A 460 28.81 11.13 12.19
N GLY A 461 30.01 11.07 11.63
CA GLY A 461 30.50 12.10 10.71
C GLY A 461 30.53 13.50 11.35
N ASP A 462 29.96 14.48 10.64
CA ASP A 462 29.85 15.88 11.07
C ASP A 462 28.55 16.20 11.84
N LYS A 463 27.66 15.21 12.02
CA LYS A 463 26.35 15.39 12.67
C LYS A 463 26.33 14.82 14.08
N THR A 464 25.63 15.51 14.97
CA THR A 464 25.36 15.08 16.34
C THR A 464 23.86 15.18 16.59
N TYR A 465 23.25 14.06 16.97
CA TYR A 465 21.83 13.91 17.21
C TYR A 465 21.59 13.71 18.70
N GLN A 466 20.76 14.56 19.30
CA GLN A 466 20.38 14.44 20.71
C GLN A 466 18.98 13.83 20.80
N VAL A 467 18.85 12.74 21.54
CA VAL A 467 17.56 12.06 21.74
C VAL A 467 16.62 12.97 22.52
N GLU A 468 15.50 13.34 21.92
CA GLU A 468 14.42 14.09 22.56
C GLU A 468 13.36 13.15 23.13
N LYS A 469 13.04 12.08 22.39
CA LYS A 469 12.03 11.11 22.81
C LYS A 469 12.36 9.72 22.28
N ALA A 470 12.11 8.70 23.09
CA ALA A 470 12.19 7.30 22.70
C ALA A 470 10.97 6.56 23.24
N ASP A 471 10.22 5.88 22.36
CA ASP A 471 9.03 5.12 22.76
C ASP A 471 8.82 3.87 21.90
N ASN A 472 7.93 2.99 22.37
CA ASN A 472 7.31 1.98 21.53
C ASN A 472 5.91 2.48 21.18
N PHE A 473 5.71 2.82 19.91
CA PHE A 473 4.53 3.53 19.44
C PHE A 473 3.24 2.80 19.84
N ALA A 474 2.34 3.55 20.45
CA ALA A 474 1.00 3.14 20.75
C ALA A 474 0.03 4.20 20.22
N TYR A 475 -1.08 3.74 19.69
CA TYR A 475 -2.12 4.59 19.12
C TYR A 475 -3.45 4.28 19.79
N THR A 476 -4.10 5.31 20.29
CA THR A 476 -5.49 5.25 20.74
C THR A 476 -6.35 5.88 19.66
N ASP A 477 -7.19 5.09 19.01
CA ASP A 477 -8.04 5.56 17.93
C ASP A 477 -9.06 6.58 18.45
N PRO A 478 -9.13 7.80 17.88
CA PRO A 478 -9.99 8.87 18.39
C PRO A 478 -11.46 8.71 17.97
N VAL A 479 -11.84 7.60 17.35
CA VAL A 479 -13.20 7.29 16.90
C VAL A 479 -13.77 6.13 17.73
N ASP A 480 -13.06 4.99 17.79
CA ASP A 480 -13.53 3.80 18.49
C ASP A 480 -12.85 3.53 19.85
N SER A 481 -11.87 4.37 20.23
CA SER A 481 -11.07 4.25 21.46
C SER A 481 -10.26 2.96 21.60
N SER A 482 -10.13 2.16 20.54
CA SER A 482 -9.26 0.98 20.52
C SER A 482 -7.79 1.40 20.67
N VAL A 483 -7.00 0.53 21.31
CA VAL A 483 -5.59 0.82 21.59
C VAL A 483 -4.69 -0.20 20.92
N SER A 484 -3.96 0.23 19.90
CA SER A 484 -2.93 -0.56 19.23
C SER A 484 -1.56 -0.27 19.85
N LYS A 485 -1.01 -1.20 20.62
CA LYS A 485 0.33 -1.10 21.24
C LYS A 485 1.38 -1.82 20.40
N GLY A 486 2.66 -1.54 20.67
CA GLY A 486 3.76 -2.31 20.06
C GLY A 486 3.92 -2.07 18.56
N GLN A 487 3.55 -0.90 18.06
CA GLN A 487 3.44 -0.65 16.62
C GLN A 487 4.77 -0.26 15.94
N GLY A 488 5.82 -0.06 16.75
CA GLY A 488 7.20 0.18 16.29
C GLY A 488 8.00 1.00 17.29
N LEU A 489 9.29 0.70 17.41
CA LEU A 489 10.20 1.47 18.24
C LEU A 489 10.60 2.76 17.51
N ARG A 490 10.56 3.89 18.20
CA ARG A 490 10.92 5.21 17.65
C ARG A 490 11.95 5.90 18.51
N ILE A 491 12.95 6.47 17.85
CA ILE A 491 13.92 7.38 18.45
C ILE A 491 13.77 8.69 17.69
N ILE A 492 13.38 9.74 18.41
CA ILE A 492 13.12 11.07 17.87
C ILE A 492 14.19 11.99 18.43
N PHE A 493 14.87 12.70 17.53
CA PHE A 493 15.93 13.63 17.85
C PHE A 493 15.42 15.07 17.84
N SER A 494 16.07 15.94 18.62
CA SER A 494 15.65 17.34 18.80
C SER A 494 15.76 18.23 17.55
N ASP A 495 16.45 17.77 16.51
CA ASP A 495 16.53 18.43 15.20
C ASP A 495 15.36 18.06 14.27
N GLY A 496 14.46 17.18 14.70
CA GLY A 496 13.35 16.65 13.91
C GLY A 496 13.68 15.34 13.17
N SER A 497 14.92 14.86 13.25
CA SER A 497 15.30 13.55 12.69
C SER A 497 14.71 12.39 13.50
N ARG A 498 14.51 11.24 12.86
CA ARG A 498 13.92 10.04 13.47
C ARG A 498 14.56 8.75 12.96
N ILE A 499 14.68 7.77 13.85
CA ILE A 499 14.97 6.36 13.53
C ILE A 499 13.79 5.52 14.01
N ILE A 500 13.29 4.63 13.15
CA ILE A 500 12.14 3.79 13.46
C ILE A 500 12.48 2.34 13.13
N PHE A 501 12.16 1.41 14.04
CA PHE A 501 12.26 -0.03 13.82
C PHE A 501 10.89 -0.66 13.91
N ARG A 502 10.55 -1.49 12.91
CA ARG A 502 9.34 -2.32 12.92
C ARG A 502 9.68 -3.75 12.57
N LEU A 503 9.06 -4.68 13.29
CA LEU A 503 9.10 -6.10 12.97
C LEU A 503 7.79 -6.46 12.25
N SER A 504 7.88 -6.93 11.01
CA SER A 504 6.74 -7.42 10.25
C SER A 504 6.69 -8.94 10.26
N GLY A 505 5.50 -9.49 10.51
CA GLY A 505 5.20 -10.93 10.40
C GLY A 505 4.50 -11.31 9.08
N THR A 506 4.54 -10.45 8.06
CA THR A 506 3.83 -10.66 6.79
C THR A 506 4.54 -11.60 5.81
N GLY A 507 5.70 -12.16 6.18
CA GLY A 507 6.46 -13.07 5.33
C GLY A 507 5.94 -14.51 5.40
N SER A 508 5.96 -15.22 4.27
CA SER A 508 5.64 -16.64 4.20
C SER A 508 6.77 -17.56 4.73
N ALA A 509 7.98 -17.02 4.94
CA ALA A 509 9.20 -17.79 5.20
C ALA A 509 10.10 -17.24 6.34
N GLY A 510 9.65 -16.28 7.15
CA GLY A 510 10.43 -15.72 8.26
C GLY A 510 9.92 -14.36 8.74
N ALA A 511 10.71 -13.68 9.58
CA ALA A 511 10.42 -12.31 10.02
C ALA A 511 11.07 -11.29 9.06
N THR A 512 10.53 -10.07 9.03
CA THR A 512 11.15 -8.95 8.32
C THR A 512 11.35 -7.78 9.26
N ILE A 513 12.60 -7.35 9.44
CA ILE A 513 12.91 -6.10 10.14
C ILE A 513 12.89 -4.97 9.13
N ARG A 514 12.10 -3.94 9.39
CA ARG A 514 12.07 -2.70 8.61
C ARG A 514 12.67 -1.57 9.44
N LEU A 515 13.76 -1.00 8.93
CA LEU A 515 14.43 0.16 9.49
C LEU A 515 14.09 1.39 8.62
N TYR A 516 13.54 2.42 9.24
CA TYR A 516 13.23 3.68 8.58
C TYR A 516 14.12 4.78 9.16
N ILE A 517 14.71 5.57 8.28
CA ILE A 517 15.56 6.70 8.64
C ILE A 517 14.93 7.96 8.03
N ASP A 518 14.69 8.96 8.87
CA ASP A 518 14.15 10.26 8.48
C ASP A 518 15.11 11.34 9.02
N SER A 519 15.85 12.02 8.14
CA SER A 519 16.74 13.12 8.52
C SER A 519 16.20 14.43 7.98
N TYR A 520 15.81 15.32 8.88
CA TYR A 520 15.33 16.64 8.50
C TYR A 520 16.50 17.60 8.24
N GLU A 521 16.44 18.34 7.14
CA GLU A 521 17.42 19.33 6.76
C GLU A 521 16.73 20.61 6.26
N LYS A 522 17.22 21.76 6.71
CA LYS A 522 16.69 23.09 6.35
C LYS A 522 17.72 23.98 5.68
N ASP A 523 19.00 23.61 5.72
CA ASP A 523 20.06 24.37 5.06
C ASP A 523 19.89 24.28 3.52
N PRO A 524 19.65 25.40 2.83
CA PRO A 524 19.46 25.41 1.38
C PRO A 524 20.63 24.83 0.58
N GLN A 525 21.84 24.80 1.17
CA GLN A 525 23.03 24.21 0.53
C GLN A 525 23.08 22.67 0.67
N LYS A 526 22.35 22.12 1.64
CA LYS A 526 22.36 20.68 1.95
C LYS A 526 21.13 19.94 1.44
N ILE A 527 19.98 20.61 1.29
CA ILE A 527 18.72 19.96 0.85
C ILE A 527 18.80 19.30 -0.53
N TYR A 528 19.75 19.66 -1.39
CA TYR A 528 19.92 19.06 -2.72
C TYR A 528 20.99 17.97 -2.81
N GLN A 529 21.63 17.64 -1.69
CA GLN A 529 22.63 16.58 -1.66
C GLN A 529 22.01 15.20 -1.88
N ASP A 530 22.86 14.23 -2.17
CA ASP A 530 22.45 12.84 -2.33
C ASP A 530 21.85 12.28 -1.01
N PRO A 531 20.67 11.64 -1.06
CA PRO A 531 20.04 11.10 0.14
C PRO A 531 20.89 10.07 0.90
N GLN A 532 21.62 9.19 0.21
CA GLN A 532 22.41 8.15 0.88
C GLN A 532 23.56 8.76 1.68
N VAL A 533 24.18 9.82 1.15
CA VAL A 533 25.21 10.57 1.88
C VAL A 533 24.61 11.27 3.11
N MET A 534 23.48 11.95 2.94
CA MET A 534 22.86 12.72 4.02
C MET A 534 22.26 11.84 5.14
N LEU A 535 21.90 10.60 4.82
CA LEU A 535 21.31 9.63 5.74
C LEU A 535 22.34 8.71 6.41
N ALA A 536 23.55 8.57 5.86
CA ALA A 536 24.59 7.67 6.38
C ALA A 536 24.85 7.85 7.90
N PRO A 537 24.96 9.07 8.45
CA PRO A 537 25.15 9.23 9.89
C PRO A 537 24.06 8.59 10.76
N LEU A 538 22.78 8.70 10.37
CA LEU A 538 21.68 8.09 11.13
C LEU A 538 21.60 6.58 10.90
N VAL A 539 21.93 6.11 9.70
CA VAL A 539 22.04 4.66 9.42
C VAL A 539 23.09 4.04 10.34
N ASP A 540 24.27 4.64 10.44
CA ASP A 540 25.34 4.15 11.32
C ASP A 540 24.90 4.08 12.78
N ILE A 541 24.24 5.14 13.26
CA ILE A 541 23.70 5.19 14.62
C ILE A 541 22.67 4.07 14.80
N ALA A 542 21.73 3.92 13.87
CA ALA A 542 20.69 2.89 13.93
C ALA A 542 21.27 1.47 14.00
N LEU A 543 22.26 1.16 13.16
CA LEU A 543 22.89 -0.16 13.14
C LEU A 543 23.65 -0.44 14.43
N LYS A 544 24.41 0.53 14.95
CA LYS A 544 25.17 0.40 16.20
C LYS A 544 24.28 0.20 17.42
N ILE A 545 23.23 1.01 17.57
CA ILE A 545 22.35 0.93 18.76
C ILE A 545 21.51 -0.35 18.77
N SER A 546 21.14 -0.87 17.60
CA SER A 546 20.32 -2.08 17.47
C SER A 546 21.14 -3.36 17.47
N GLN A 547 22.44 -3.27 17.16
CA GLN A 547 23.31 -4.42 16.90
C GLN A 547 22.70 -5.36 15.85
N LEU A 548 22.08 -4.77 14.82
CA LEU A 548 21.30 -5.52 13.82
C LEU A 548 22.19 -6.53 13.09
N GLN A 549 23.41 -6.13 12.71
CA GLN A 549 24.33 -6.98 11.99
C GLN A 549 24.77 -8.17 12.85
N GLU A 550 25.14 -7.94 14.10
CA GLU A 550 25.61 -8.96 15.03
C GLU A 550 24.51 -9.97 15.37
N LYS A 551 23.27 -9.49 15.51
CA LYS A 551 22.14 -10.34 15.90
C LYS A 551 21.53 -11.11 14.73
N THR A 552 21.51 -10.53 13.53
CA THR A 552 20.86 -11.15 12.36
C THR A 552 21.84 -11.80 11.38
N GLY A 553 23.14 -11.53 11.51
CA GLY A 553 24.17 -11.92 10.54
C GLY A 553 24.10 -11.15 9.21
N ARG A 554 23.18 -10.18 9.07
CA ARG A 554 23.02 -9.40 7.83
C ARG A 554 24.00 -8.24 7.78
N THR A 555 24.84 -8.21 6.77
CA THR A 555 25.81 -7.13 6.50
C THR A 555 25.22 -5.99 5.66
N GLY A 556 23.96 -6.08 5.26
CA GLY A 556 23.24 -5.08 4.48
C GLY A 556 21.76 -5.45 4.30
N PRO A 557 20.90 -4.50 3.89
CA PRO A 557 19.49 -4.78 3.66
C PRO A 557 19.27 -5.69 2.45
N THR A 558 18.21 -6.51 2.49
CA THR A 558 17.77 -7.29 1.33
C THR A 558 17.29 -6.37 0.22
N ILE A 559 16.51 -5.34 0.60
CA ILE A 559 15.99 -4.31 -0.30
C ILE A 559 16.28 -2.94 0.31
N PRO A 560 17.14 -2.11 -0.30
CA PRO A 560 17.15 -0.69 -0.05
C PRO A 560 16.01 -0.04 -0.84
N CYS A 561 14.92 0.33 -0.18
CA CYS A 561 13.95 1.20 -0.84
C CYS A 561 14.62 2.55 -1.08
N TYR A 562 14.49 3.10 -2.29
CA TYR A 562 14.91 4.46 -2.66
C TYR A 562 16.39 4.69 -3.03
N SER A 563 17.16 3.64 -3.33
CA SER A 563 18.50 3.80 -3.93
C SER A 563 18.42 3.76 -5.46
N LEU A 564 19.01 4.76 -6.12
CA LEU A 564 19.30 4.76 -7.56
C LEU A 564 20.66 4.09 -7.89
N LEU A 565 21.46 3.75 -6.88
CA LEU A 565 22.72 3.03 -7.07
C LEU A 565 22.44 1.57 -7.43
N ASP A 566 23.02 1.11 -8.54
CA ASP A 566 23.03 -0.31 -8.88
C ASP A 566 23.63 -1.14 -7.74
N LYS A 567 23.15 -2.38 -7.55
CA LYS A 567 23.59 -3.29 -6.48
C LYS A 567 25.12 -3.31 -6.23
N PRO A 568 26.01 -3.31 -7.25
CA PRO A 568 27.46 -3.29 -7.02
C PRO A 568 27.96 -1.99 -6.39
N ALA A 569 27.46 -0.83 -6.86
CA ALA A 569 27.83 0.48 -6.32
C ALA A 569 27.28 0.68 -4.90
N TYR A 570 26.10 0.13 -4.61
CA TYR A 570 25.53 0.09 -3.27
C TYR A 570 26.37 -0.78 -2.32
N ILE A 571 26.80 -1.98 -2.75
CA ILE A 571 27.69 -2.85 -1.96
C ILE A 571 29.02 -2.17 -1.68
N VAL A 572 29.60 -1.47 -2.66
CA VAL A 572 30.87 -0.73 -2.46
C VAL A 572 30.69 0.44 -1.49
N PHE A 573 29.59 1.20 -1.59
CA PHE A 573 29.25 2.24 -0.61
C PHE A 573 29.09 1.65 0.80
N TRP A 574 28.37 0.54 0.94
CA TRP A 574 28.20 -0.17 2.21
C TRP A 574 29.51 -0.71 2.76
N MET A 575 30.36 -1.28 1.91
CA MET A 575 31.71 -1.71 2.29
C MET A 575 32.52 -0.54 2.82
N LEU A 576 32.42 0.65 2.22
CA LEU A 576 33.11 1.85 2.71
C LEU A 576 32.57 2.35 4.05
N VAL A 577 31.25 2.35 4.25
CA VAL A 577 30.59 2.72 5.52
C VAL A 577 30.92 1.73 6.65
N CYS A 578 30.93 0.43 6.35
CA CYS A 578 31.38 -0.60 7.28
C CYS A 578 32.88 -0.48 7.57
N TRP A 579 33.71 -0.23 6.55
CA TRP A 579 35.17 -0.19 6.69
C TRP A 579 35.66 1.03 7.47
N SER A 580 35.01 2.20 7.32
CA SER A 580 35.27 3.36 8.18
C SER A 580 34.95 3.09 9.64
N SER A 581 33.90 2.29 9.91
CA SER A 581 33.53 1.86 11.26
C SER A 581 34.53 0.86 11.86
N THR A 582 35.06 -0.07 11.06
CA THR A 582 36.09 -1.03 11.51
C THR A 582 37.43 -0.34 11.80
N MET A 583 37.83 0.65 10.99
CA MET A 583 39.06 1.41 11.20
C MET A 583 38.98 2.34 12.41
N ALA A 584 37.79 2.85 12.76
CA ALA A 584 37.58 3.62 13.99
C ALA A 584 37.74 2.74 15.24
N MET A 585 37.20 1.51 15.23
CA MET A 585 37.38 0.53 16.32
C MET A 585 38.85 0.11 16.50
N LEU A 586 39.59 -0.08 15.41
CA LEU A 586 41.02 -0.41 15.47
C LEU A 586 41.87 0.75 16.02
N ARG A 587 41.43 2.01 15.85
CA ARG A 587 42.11 3.18 16.46
C ARG A 587 41.82 3.34 17.95
N GLU A 588 40.64 2.92 18.44
CA GLU A 588 40.34 2.90 19.87
C GLU A 588 41.03 1.75 20.63
N GLN A 589 41.43 0.67 19.95
CA GLN A 589 42.22 -0.41 20.56
C GLN A 589 43.75 -0.17 20.51
N LEU A 590 44.21 0.83 19.75
CA LEU A 590 45.63 1.19 19.59
C LEU A 590 46.04 2.47 20.32
N ASN A 591 45.11 3.09 21.07
CA ASN A 591 45.36 4.15 22.05
C ASN A 591 44.97 3.66 23.44
#